data_AF-G2J4E4-F1
#
_entry.id   AF-G2J4E4-F1
#
_cell.length_a   1.000
_cell.length_b   1.000
_cell.length_c   1.000
_cell.angle_alpha   90.00
_cell.angle_beta   90.00
_cell.angle_gamma   90.00
#
_symmetry.space_group_name_H-M   'P 1'
#
loop_
_entity.id
_entity.type
_entity.pdbx_description
1 polymer ?
#
loop_
_entity_poly.entity_id
_entity_poly.type
_entity_poly.pdbx_seq_one_letter_code
_entity_poly.pdbx_strand_id
1 'polypeptide(L)'
;MNTQIHDTDFGTPARVSDKLVTLEIDGQQVTVPEGTSLMRAAAEAGTMVPKLCATDSLEPFGSCRLCLVEIEGRRGFPASCTTPAEAGMVVRTQSDKLQSLRKGVMELYISDHPLDCLTCSANGNCELQDMAGVTGLREVRYGLAGENHLDSPKDESNPYFSYDPAKCIVCNRCVRACEETQGTFALTISGRGFDSRVSPGQSEAFMESECVSCGACVDACPTATLQEKSVIQCNLARVLALFCAAFVTASSRRLVTISALNDKLFCAAFVIV
;
A
#
# COMPACT_ATOMS: atom_id res chain seq x y z
N MET A 1 -15.42 -1.28 -24.08
CA MET A 1 -15.71 -0.50 -22.86
C MET A 1 -15.08 -1.26 -21.71
N ASN A 2 -13.97 -0.74 -21.19
CA ASN A 2 -13.22 -1.31 -20.08
C ASN A 2 -14.10 -1.36 -18.83
N THR A 3 -14.29 -2.55 -18.28
CA THR A 3 -14.80 -2.71 -16.90
C THR A 3 -13.68 -3.36 -16.10
N GLN A 4 -12.69 -2.54 -15.72
CA GLN A 4 -11.76 -2.95 -14.68
C GLN A 4 -12.51 -2.84 -13.35
N ILE A 5 -12.88 -3.98 -12.79
CA ILE A 5 -13.32 -4.08 -11.40
C ILE A 5 -12.04 -4.13 -10.56
N HIS A 6 -11.33 -3.01 -10.48
CA HIS A 6 -10.61 -2.69 -9.26
C HIS A 6 -11.65 -1.98 -8.40
N ASP A 7 -12.07 -2.61 -7.29
CA ASP A 7 -12.67 -1.81 -6.23
C ASP A 7 -11.67 -0.70 -5.94
N THR A 8 -12.11 0.54 -6.18
CA THR A 8 -11.24 1.70 -6.05
C THR A 8 -10.88 1.82 -4.58
N ASP A 9 -9.61 1.67 -4.22
CA ASP A 9 -9.19 1.78 -2.83
C ASP A 9 -9.29 3.26 -2.38
N PHE A 10 -10.23 3.56 -1.48
CA PHE A 10 -10.50 4.91 -0.96
C PHE A 10 -9.49 5.36 0.11
N GLY A 11 -8.53 4.51 0.48
CA GLY A 11 -7.37 4.82 1.32
C GLY A 11 -7.60 4.77 2.82
N THR A 12 -8.82 4.96 3.30
CA THR A 12 -9.19 4.62 4.69
C THR A 12 -10.56 3.96 4.72
N PRO A 13 -10.89 3.18 5.76
CA PRO A 13 -12.18 2.50 5.88
C PRO A 13 -13.34 3.50 5.88
N ALA A 14 -14.51 3.04 5.42
CA ALA A 14 -15.73 3.81 5.50
C ALA A 14 -16.13 4.02 6.97
N ARG A 15 -16.70 5.19 7.28
CA ARG A 15 -17.30 5.46 8.59
C ARG A 15 -18.81 5.53 8.46
N VAL A 16 -19.49 5.00 9.46
CA VAL A 16 -20.94 5.07 9.59
C VAL A 16 -21.24 5.98 10.78
N SER A 17 -22.04 7.01 10.54
CA SER A 17 -22.49 7.94 11.58
C SER A 17 -23.83 8.55 11.16
N ASP A 18 -24.71 8.77 12.13
CA ASP A 18 -25.98 9.49 11.93
C ASP A 18 -25.78 10.99 11.70
N LYS A 19 -24.60 11.51 12.07
CA LYS A 19 -24.22 12.91 11.88
C LYS A 19 -23.33 13.06 10.65
N LEU A 20 -23.72 13.97 9.77
CA LEU A 20 -22.94 14.33 8.58
C LEU A 20 -22.18 15.64 8.84
N VAL A 21 -21.01 15.76 8.22
CA VAL A 21 -20.19 16.98 8.19
C VAL A 21 -19.98 17.41 6.74
N THR A 22 -20.08 18.72 6.49
CA THR A 22 -19.87 19.32 5.18
C THR A 22 -18.61 20.17 5.18
N LEU A 23 -17.75 19.96 4.19
CA LEU A 23 -16.48 20.67 4.00
C LEU A 23 -16.24 20.98 2.53
N GLU A 24 -15.27 21.82 2.24
CA GLU A 24 -14.80 22.12 0.88
C GLU A 24 -13.47 21.43 0.61
N ILE A 25 -13.38 20.67 -0.47
CA ILE A 25 -12.14 20.03 -0.95
C ILE A 25 -11.91 20.50 -2.38
N ASP A 26 -10.79 21.20 -2.63
CA ASP A 26 -10.41 21.72 -3.95
C ASP A 26 -11.52 22.55 -4.64
N GLY A 27 -12.28 23.32 -3.86
CA GLY A 27 -13.39 24.14 -4.34
C GLY A 27 -14.74 23.42 -4.49
N GLN A 28 -14.78 22.11 -4.22
CA GLN A 28 -16.01 21.31 -4.26
C GLN A 28 -16.56 21.07 -2.86
N GLN A 29 -17.87 21.29 -2.66
CA GLN A 29 -18.54 20.90 -1.43
C GLN A 29 -18.72 19.38 -1.36
N VAL A 30 -18.32 18.81 -0.24
CA VAL A 30 -18.37 17.37 0.05
C VAL A 30 -19.10 17.18 1.38
N THR A 31 -19.98 16.19 1.46
CA THR A 31 -20.68 15.83 2.71
C THR A 31 -20.45 14.37 3.01
N VAL A 32 -19.89 14.07 4.19
CA VAL A 32 -19.51 12.72 4.62
C VAL A 32 -19.95 12.46 6.05
N PRO A 33 -20.07 11.19 6.48
CA PRO A 33 -20.28 10.84 7.87
C PRO A 33 -19.19 11.39 8.79
N GLU A 34 -19.56 11.86 9.98
CA GLU A 34 -18.61 12.30 11.00
C GLU A 34 -17.59 11.19 11.30
N GLY A 35 -16.32 11.56 11.43
CA GLY A 35 -15.19 10.64 11.63
C GLY A 35 -14.54 10.13 10.33
N THR A 36 -15.14 10.38 9.16
CA THR A 36 -14.50 10.11 7.86
C THR A 36 -13.20 10.90 7.73
N SER A 37 -12.13 10.26 7.23
CA SER A 37 -10.84 10.96 7.02
C SER A 37 -10.92 11.92 5.84
N LEU A 38 -10.06 12.94 5.81
CA LEU A 38 -9.91 13.82 4.64
C LEU A 38 -9.48 13.05 3.38
N MET A 39 -8.71 11.97 3.54
CA MET A 39 -8.31 11.11 2.42
C MET A 39 -9.53 10.47 1.75
N ARG A 40 -10.40 9.86 2.55
CA ARG A 40 -11.61 9.20 2.04
C ARG A 40 -12.61 10.22 1.51
N ALA A 41 -12.81 11.33 2.21
CA ALA A 41 -13.69 12.39 1.74
C ALA A 41 -13.25 12.95 0.37
N ALA A 42 -11.94 13.14 0.17
CA ALA A 42 -11.41 13.54 -1.13
C ALA A 42 -11.63 12.47 -2.21
N ALA A 43 -11.41 11.20 -1.88
CA ALA A 43 -11.60 10.09 -2.81
C ALA A 43 -13.09 9.92 -3.20
N GLU A 44 -14.03 10.07 -2.26
CA GLU A 44 -15.48 10.09 -2.53
C GLU A 44 -15.91 11.29 -3.38
N ALA A 45 -15.15 12.39 -3.33
CA ALA A 45 -15.33 13.55 -4.21
C ALA A 45 -14.64 13.40 -5.59
N GLY A 46 -13.94 12.28 -5.83
CA GLY A 46 -13.25 11.99 -7.09
C GLY A 46 -11.77 12.39 -7.14
N THR A 47 -11.20 12.89 -6.04
CA THR A 47 -9.78 13.27 -5.94
C THR A 47 -8.98 12.23 -5.15
N MET A 48 -8.12 11.49 -5.86
CA MET A 48 -7.23 10.52 -5.24
C MET A 48 -5.97 11.19 -4.69
N VAL A 49 -5.87 11.30 -3.37
CA VAL A 49 -4.67 11.82 -2.69
C VAL A 49 -3.58 10.74 -2.69
N PRO A 50 -2.32 11.04 -3.10
CA PRO A 50 -1.22 10.08 -3.11
C PRO A 50 -0.99 9.40 -1.75
N LYS A 51 -0.81 8.07 -1.76
CA LYS A 51 -0.70 7.24 -0.55
C LYS A 51 0.16 5.99 -0.81
N LEU A 52 0.74 5.45 0.25
CA LEU A 52 1.47 4.17 0.25
C LEU A 52 1.11 3.29 1.44
N CYS A 53 1.01 3.88 2.64
CA CYS A 53 0.71 3.15 3.88
C CYS A 53 -0.78 3.04 4.22
N ALA A 54 -1.66 3.57 3.37
CA ALA A 54 -3.09 3.69 3.65
C ALA A 54 -3.88 2.92 2.59
N THR A 55 -4.85 2.14 3.03
CA THR A 55 -5.78 1.34 2.23
C THR A 55 -7.10 1.29 2.97
N ASP A 56 -8.22 1.13 2.28
CA ASP A 56 -9.55 1.03 2.91
C ASP A 56 -9.82 -0.30 3.63
N SER A 57 -8.96 -1.30 3.42
CA SER A 57 -8.98 -2.59 4.11
C SER A 57 -8.38 -2.57 5.52
N LEU A 58 -7.65 -1.50 5.88
CA LEU A 58 -6.95 -1.35 7.15
C LEU A 58 -7.24 0.05 7.72
N GLU A 59 -7.27 0.22 9.03
CA GLU A 59 -7.30 1.54 9.69
C GLU A 59 -6.18 2.51 9.20
N PRO A 60 -6.20 3.83 9.47
CA PRO A 60 -5.11 4.71 9.06
C PRO A 60 -3.94 4.71 10.06
N PHE A 61 -2.70 4.66 9.56
CA PHE A 61 -1.48 4.66 10.40
C PHE A 61 -0.63 5.94 10.31
N GLY A 62 -0.57 6.55 9.12
CA GLY A 62 0.15 7.82 8.92
C GLY A 62 1.68 7.75 8.78
N SER A 63 2.25 6.57 8.50
CA SER A 63 3.70 6.37 8.30
C SER A 63 4.25 7.13 7.08
N CYS A 64 3.63 6.98 5.90
CA CYS A 64 4.33 7.36 4.66
C CYS A 64 4.46 8.85 4.38
N ARG A 65 3.67 9.69 5.05
CA ARG A 65 3.63 11.16 4.85
C ARG A 65 3.46 11.61 3.39
N LEU A 66 2.92 10.77 2.51
CA LEU A 66 2.68 11.13 1.10
C LEU A 66 1.34 11.87 0.90
N CYS A 67 0.38 11.59 1.78
CA CYS A 67 -0.99 12.10 1.72
C CYS A 67 -1.17 13.48 2.39
N LEU A 68 -0.14 14.31 2.37
CA LEU A 68 -0.19 15.64 2.98
C LEU A 68 -1.24 16.49 2.26
N VAL A 69 -1.96 17.31 3.02
CA VAL A 69 -2.94 18.27 2.50
C VAL A 69 -2.75 19.63 3.17
N GLU A 70 -3.24 20.69 2.53
CA GLU A 70 -3.33 22.02 3.12
C GLU A 70 -4.75 22.25 3.65
N ILE A 71 -4.87 22.85 4.83
CA ILE A 71 -6.16 23.21 5.42
C ILE A 71 -6.11 24.69 5.77
N GLU A 72 -7.06 25.47 5.28
CA GLU A 72 -7.13 26.91 5.56
C GLU A 72 -7.22 27.18 7.06
N GLY A 73 -6.48 28.18 7.54
CA GLY A 73 -6.40 28.53 8.96
C GLY A 73 -5.57 27.57 9.82
N ARG A 74 -5.04 26.46 9.28
CA ARG A 74 -4.14 25.54 10.01
C ARG A 74 -2.69 25.69 9.55
N ARG A 75 -1.76 25.58 10.50
CA ARG A 75 -0.32 25.60 10.22
C ARG A 75 0.17 24.21 9.82
N GLY A 76 1.04 24.15 8.82
CA GLY A 76 1.69 22.91 8.38
C GLY A 76 0.84 22.12 7.38
N PHE A 77 1.24 20.86 7.17
CA PHE A 77 0.64 19.96 6.19
C PHE A 77 0.24 18.66 6.89
N PRO A 78 -0.97 18.59 7.48
CA PRO A 78 -1.43 17.36 8.11
C PRO A 78 -1.58 16.23 7.09
N ALA A 79 -1.50 14.98 7.55
CA ALA A 79 -1.77 13.82 6.71
C ALA A 79 -3.28 13.61 6.60
N SER A 80 -3.79 13.46 5.38
CA SER A 80 -5.23 13.33 5.15
C SER A 80 -5.81 12.00 5.65
N CYS A 81 -5.01 10.93 5.72
CA CYS A 81 -5.48 9.63 6.19
C CYS A 81 -5.83 9.61 7.69
N THR A 82 -5.13 10.39 8.51
CA THR A 82 -5.34 10.43 9.97
C THR A 82 -6.06 11.70 10.44
N THR A 83 -6.44 12.60 9.52
CA THR A 83 -7.16 13.83 9.86
C THR A 83 -8.64 13.65 9.58
N PRO A 84 -9.52 13.70 10.60
CA PRO A 84 -10.96 13.65 10.38
C PRO A 84 -11.46 14.87 9.61
N ALA A 85 -12.47 14.67 8.77
CA ALA A 85 -13.24 15.74 8.17
C ALA A 85 -14.07 16.45 9.25
N GLU A 86 -13.97 17.77 9.30
CA GLU A 86 -14.75 18.61 10.22
C GLU A 86 -15.56 19.63 9.40
N ALA A 87 -16.71 20.03 9.95
CA ALA A 87 -17.61 20.96 9.27
C ALA A 87 -16.92 22.32 9.01
N GLY A 88 -17.05 22.83 7.79
CA GLY A 88 -16.51 24.13 7.38
C GLY A 88 -15.00 24.16 7.11
N MET A 89 -14.32 23.00 7.10
CA MET A 89 -12.94 22.94 6.62
C MET A 89 -12.87 23.33 5.13
N VAL A 90 -11.80 24.05 4.77
CA VAL A 90 -11.41 24.30 3.38
C VAL A 90 -10.07 23.62 3.16
N VAL A 91 -10.06 22.57 2.33
CA VAL A 91 -8.93 21.67 2.13
C VAL A 91 -8.45 21.77 0.69
N ARG A 92 -7.12 21.88 0.51
CA ARG A 92 -6.47 21.78 -0.80
C ARG A 92 -5.61 20.52 -0.83
N THR A 93 -5.87 19.67 -1.81
CA THR A 93 -5.12 18.42 -2.00
C THR A 93 -3.94 18.58 -2.94
N GLN A 94 -3.90 19.68 -3.69
CA GLN A 94 -2.88 19.99 -4.68
C GLN A 94 -2.41 21.45 -4.54
N SER A 95 -1.10 21.62 -4.46
CA SER A 95 -0.40 22.91 -4.48
C SER A 95 1.06 22.68 -4.86
N ASP A 96 1.77 23.71 -5.30
CA ASP A 96 3.21 23.61 -5.58
C ASP A 96 4.01 23.15 -4.36
N LYS A 97 3.58 23.59 -3.18
CA LYS A 97 4.25 23.25 -1.91
C LYS A 97 4.00 21.80 -1.52
N LEU A 98 2.78 21.30 -1.68
CA LEU A 98 2.46 19.88 -1.51
C LEU A 98 3.24 19.02 -2.50
N GLN A 99 3.33 19.43 -3.76
CA GLN A 99 4.10 18.70 -4.77
C GLN A 99 5.58 18.60 -4.41
N SER A 100 6.19 19.71 -3.99
CA SER A 100 7.58 19.74 -3.54
C SER A 100 7.82 18.82 -2.34
N LEU A 101 6.94 18.84 -1.35
CA LEU A 101 7.02 17.97 -0.17
C LEU A 101 6.89 16.49 -0.54
N ARG A 102 5.88 16.14 -1.35
CA ARG A 102 5.65 14.75 -1.79
C ARG A 102 6.82 14.22 -2.62
N LYS A 103 7.37 15.04 -3.52
CA LYS A 103 8.58 14.69 -4.27
C LYS A 103 9.76 14.45 -3.34
N GLY A 104 9.96 15.28 -2.31
CA GLY A 104 10.99 15.08 -1.30
C GLY A 104 10.81 13.79 -0.49
N VAL A 105 9.58 13.47 -0.08
CA VAL A 105 9.26 12.19 0.60
C VAL A 105 9.59 11.00 -0.31
N MET A 106 9.18 11.04 -1.57
CA MET A 106 9.49 9.99 -2.54
C MET A 106 10.99 9.87 -2.82
N GLU A 107 11.69 11.00 -2.89
CA GLU A 107 13.14 11.02 -3.06
C GLU A 107 13.86 10.31 -1.89
N LEU A 108 13.39 10.50 -0.65
CA LEU A 108 13.91 9.77 0.52
C LEU A 108 13.63 8.27 0.43
N TYR A 109 12.43 7.87 -0.01
CA TYR A 109 12.14 6.45 -0.21
C TYR A 109 13.05 5.81 -1.25
N ILE A 110 13.23 6.45 -2.40
CA ILE A 110 14.06 5.90 -3.48
C ILE A 110 15.55 5.91 -3.11
N SER A 111 15.99 6.77 -2.18
CA SER A 111 17.39 6.77 -1.73
C SER A 111 17.81 5.48 -1.00
N ASP A 112 16.86 4.74 -0.45
CA ASP A 112 17.07 3.48 0.28
C ASP A 112 16.28 2.31 -0.36
N HIS A 113 16.00 2.39 -1.67
CA HIS A 113 15.26 1.36 -2.41
C HIS A 113 16.03 0.94 -3.67
N PRO A 114 16.12 -0.36 -4.00
CA PRO A 114 16.86 -0.81 -5.17
C PRO A 114 16.21 -0.29 -6.47
N LEU A 115 17.05 0.15 -7.41
CA LEU A 115 16.61 0.69 -8.71
C LEU A 115 16.44 -0.42 -9.76
N ASP A 116 15.81 -1.54 -9.37
CA ASP A 116 15.64 -2.74 -10.19
C ASP A 116 14.25 -2.85 -10.82
N CYS A 117 13.48 -1.75 -10.89
CA CYS A 117 12.08 -1.74 -11.32
C CYS A 117 11.81 -2.49 -12.63
N LEU A 118 12.71 -2.40 -13.62
CA LEU A 118 12.53 -3.06 -14.91
C LEU A 118 12.69 -4.59 -14.85
N THR A 119 13.38 -5.09 -13.84
CA THR A 119 13.62 -6.52 -13.58
C THR A 119 12.86 -7.03 -12.36
N CYS A 120 12.11 -6.16 -11.67
CA CYS A 120 11.33 -6.49 -10.50
C CYS A 120 10.03 -7.19 -10.90
N SER A 121 9.64 -8.23 -10.15
CA SER A 121 8.42 -9.01 -10.40
C SER A 121 7.13 -8.20 -10.26
N ALA A 122 7.16 -7.09 -9.51
CA ALA A 122 6.02 -6.19 -9.33
C ALA A 122 5.99 -5.03 -10.33
N ASN A 123 6.83 -5.05 -11.38
CA ASN A 123 6.85 -3.99 -12.38
C ASN A 123 5.46 -3.79 -13.00
N GLY A 124 4.94 -2.57 -12.94
CA GLY A 124 3.60 -2.23 -13.42
C GLY A 124 2.45 -2.56 -12.47
N ASN A 125 2.73 -3.18 -11.31
CA ASN A 125 1.79 -3.44 -10.22
C ASN A 125 2.38 -3.02 -8.85
N CYS A 126 3.19 -1.96 -8.82
CA CYS A 126 3.89 -1.50 -7.62
C CYS A 126 3.42 -0.07 -7.27
N GLU A 127 2.77 0.10 -6.12
CA GLU A 127 2.26 1.41 -5.71
C GLU A 127 3.39 2.43 -5.51
N LEU A 128 4.58 1.99 -5.07
CA LEU A 128 5.74 2.89 -4.96
C LEU A 128 6.19 3.43 -6.33
N GLN A 129 6.15 2.58 -7.37
CA GLN A 129 6.46 2.98 -8.74
C GLN A 129 5.43 4.00 -9.25
N ASP A 130 4.14 3.73 -9.02
CA ASP A 130 3.05 4.63 -9.41
C ASP A 130 3.16 5.99 -8.71
N MET A 131 3.42 5.98 -7.40
CA MET A 131 3.57 7.20 -6.61
C MET A 131 4.81 8.02 -6.99
N ALA A 132 5.91 7.37 -7.39
CA ALA A 132 7.05 8.08 -7.99
C ALA A 132 6.67 8.76 -9.31
N GLY A 133 5.82 8.11 -10.12
CA GLY A 133 5.23 8.68 -11.32
C GLY A 133 4.35 9.90 -11.05
N VAL A 134 3.38 9.76 -10.14
CA VAL A 134 2.40 10.80 -9.75
C VAL A 134 3.09 12.03 -9.15
N THR A 135 4.11 11.84 -8.33
CA THR A 135 4.88 12.94 -7.73
C THR A 135 5.90 13.58 -8.68
N GLY A 136 6.07 13.02 -9.89
CA GLY A 136 7.02 13.55 -10.86
C GLY A 136 8.47 13.46 -10.38
N LEU A 137 8.81 12.42 -9.62
CA LEU A 137 10.21 12.16 -9.27
C LEU A 137 10.96 11.76 -10.55
N ARG A 138 12.08 12.42 -10.80
CA ARG A 138 12.91 12.24 -12.01
C ARG A 138 14.39 12.06 -11.70
N GLU A 139 14.82 12.62 -10.58
CA GLU A 139 16.19 12.60 -10.12
C GLU A 139 16.18 12.44 -8.61
N VAL A 140 17.19 11.75 -8.08
CA VAL A 140 17.41 11.55 -6.65
C VAL A 140 18.79 12.11 -6.34
N ARG A 141 18.83 13.10 -5.45
CA ARG A 141 20.06 13.81 -5.05
C ARG A 141 20.94 12.98 -4.13
N TYR A 142 20.34 12.01 -3.44
CA TYR A 142 21.03 11.07 -2.57
C TYR A 142 21.61 9.94 -3.43
N GLY A 143 22.94 9.83 -3.48
CA GLY A 143 23.60 8.69 -4.11
C GLY A 143 23.56 7.44 -3.22
N LEU A 144 24.00 6.30 -3.75
CA LEU A 144 24.05 5.02 -3.04
C LEU A 144 25.26 4.86 -2.10
N ALA A 145 26.08 5.89 -1.96
CA ALA A 145 27.30 5.83 -1.14
C ALA A 145 27.04 6.02 0.38
N GLY A 146 25.84 6.46 0.76
CA GLY A 146 25.44 6.60 2.15
C GLY A 146 24.96 5.29 2.77
N GLU A 147 24.61 5.33 4.06
CA GLU A 147 23.96 4.20 4.73
C GLU A 147 22.64 3.87 4.04
N ASN A 148 22.45 2.59 3.77
CA ASN A 148 21.27 2.04 3.10
C ASN A 148 21.13 0.56 3.49
N HIS A 149 20.05 -0.05 3.04
CA HIS A 149 19.66 -1.41 3.41
C HIS A 149 19.58 -2.34 2.20
N LEU A 150 20.22 -1.96 1.09
CA LEU A 150 20.13 -2.67 -0.18
C LEU A 150 20.74 -4.08 -0.13
N ASP A 151 21.66 -4.32 0.80
CA ASP A 151 22.33 -5.61 1.02
C ASP A 151 21.60 -6.52 2.03
N SER A 152 20.39 -6.14 2.47
CA SER A 152 19.64 -6.93 3.44
C SER A 152 19.29 -8.31 2.88
N PRO A 153 19.55 -9.42 3.61
CA PRO A 153 19.32 -10.76 3.10
C PRO A 153 17.82 -11.05 2.98
N LYS A 154 17.46 -11.78 1.92
CA LYS A 154 16.08 -12.24 1.72
C LYS A 154 15.78 -13.42 2.65
N ASP A 155 14.55 -13.48 3.13
CA ASP A 155 13.99 -14.68 3.74
C ASP A 155 13.17 -15.43 2.68
N GLU A 156 13.67 -16.62 2.32
CA GLU A 156 13.03 -17.54 1.38
C GLU A 156 12.54 -18.82 2.04
N SER A 157 12.50 -18.87 3.38
CA SER A 157 12.09 -20.04 4.16
C SER A 157 10.69 -20.51 3.79
N ASN A 158 9.75 -19.58 3.58
CA ASN A 158 8.36 -19.90 3.25
C ASN A 158 8.22 -20.47 1.83
N PRO A 159 7.50 -21.59 1.62
CA PRO A 159 7.36 -22.19 0.29
C PRO A 159 6.48 -21.36 -0.67
N TYR A 160 5.62 -20.47 -0.17
CA TYR A 160 4.63 -19.76 -0.98
C TYR A 160 5.04 -18.34 -1.37
N PHE A 161 5.73 -17.63 -0.48
CA PHE A 161 6.18 -16.26 -0.72
C PHE A 161 7.64 -16.06 -0.28
N SER A 162 8.22 -14.94 -0.68
CA SER A 162 9.54 -14.48 -0.24
C SER A 162 9.43 -13.11 0.42
N TYR A 163 10.35 -12.83 1.34
CA TYR A 163 10.50 -11.54 2.00
C TYR A 163 11.85 -10.93 1.64
N ASP A 164 11.84 -9.82 0.90
CA ASP A 164 13.00 -9.05 0.47
C ASP A 164 13.04 -7.69 1.21
N PRO A 165 13.69 -7.62 2.39
CA PRO A 165 13.73 -6.41 3.22
C PRO A 165 14.38 -5.20 2.54
N ALA A 166 15.25 -5.41 1.55
CA ALA A 166 15.86 -4.33 0.77
C ALA A 166 14.82 -3.49 0.01
N LYS A 167 13.63 -4.04 -0.25
CA LYS A 167 12.52 -3.37 -0.94
C LYS A 167 11.50 -2.75 0.03
N CYS A 168 11.72 -2.89 1.33
CA CYS A 168 10.77 -2.47 2.36
C CYS A 168 10.82 -0.96 2.60
N ILE A 169 9.64 -0.32 2.59
CA ILE A 169 9.48 1.11 2.92
C ILE A 169 8.94 1.36 4.35
N VAL A 170 8.89 0.31 5.18
CA VAL A 170 8.44 0.36 6.59
C VAL A 170 7.08 1.07 6.76
N CYS A 171 6.15 0.80 5.83
CA CYS A 171 4.82 1.42 5.82
C CYS A 171 3.85 0.83 6.86
N ASN A 172 4.24 -0.28 7.49
CA ASN A 172 3.47 -1.03 8.49
C ASN A 172 2.19 -1.72 7.97
N ARG A 173 1.91 -1.74 6.65
CA ARG A 173 0.73 -2.42 6.09
C ARG A 173 0.71 -3.91 6.37
N CYS A 174 1.84 -4.61 6.23
CA CYS A 174 1.94 -6.05 6.46
C CYS A 174 1.71 -6.45 7.92
N VAL A 175 2.29 -5.71 8.87
CA VAL A 175 2.08 -5.90 10.31
C VAL A 175 0.60 -5.75 10.64
N ARG A 176 -0.01 -4.68 10.13
CA ARG A 176 -1.42 -4.36 10.38
C ARG A 176 -2.38 -5.32 9.70
N ALA A 177 -2.09 -5.80 8.49
CA ALA A 177 -2.87 -6.88 7.89
C ALA A 177 -2.79 -8.17 8.71
N CYS A 178 -1.62 -8.49 9.27
CA CYS A 178 -1.46 -9.64 10.15
C CYS A 178 -2.27 -9.51 11.46
N GLU A 179 -2.44 -8.28 11.98
CA GLU A 179 -3.20 -8.00 13.20
C GLU A 179 -4.71 -7.82 12.96
N GLU A 180 -5.10 -6.96 12.02
CA GLU A 180 -6.47 -6.49 11.80
C GLU A 180 -7.28 -7.46 10.93
N THR A 181 -6.63 -8.14 9.98
CA THR A 181 -7.29 -9.08 9.07
C THR A 181 -7.21 -10.51 9.60
N GLN A 182 -5.99 -10.99 9.88
CA GLN A 182 -5.77 -12.38 10.29
C GLN A 182 -5.91 -12.58 11.80
N GLY A 183 -5.48 -11.63 12.63
CA GLY A 183 -5.49 -11.74 14.09
C GLY A 183 -4.41 -12.65 14.69
N THR A 184 -3.35 -12.99 13.93
CA THR A 184 -2.27 -13.88 14.42
C THR A 184 -1.13 -13.11 15.10
N PHE A 185 -0.96 -11.81 14.80
CA PHE A 185 0.11 -10.99 15.39
C PHE A 185 1.53 -11.57 15.19
N ALA A 186 1.75 -12.28 14.08
CA ALA A 186 3.04 -12.91 13.77
C ALA A 186 4.11 -11.91 13.32
N LEU A 187 3.73 -10.70 12.92
CA LEU A 187 4.62 -9.66 12.41
C LEU A 187 4.72 -8.47 13.38
N THR A 188 5.91 -7.89 13.48
CA THR A 188 6.18 -6.66 14.23
C THR A 188 7.20 -5.78 13.50
N ILE A 189 7.48 -4.60 14.06
CA ILE A 189 8.62 -3.77 13.69
C ILE A 189 9.72 -3.94 14.75
N SER A 190 10.85 -4.50 14.34
CA SER A 190 12.07 -4.58 15.15
C SER A 190 12.99 -3.40 14.86
N GLY A 191 13.84 -3.02 15.81
CA GLY A 191 14.74 -1.86 15.68
C GLY A 191 14.07 -0.51 15.94
N ARG A 192 14.80 0.59 15.69
CA ARG A 192 14.32 1.97 15.86
C ARG A 192 14.95 2.90 14.84
N GLY A 193 14.19 3.94 14.44
CA GLY A 193 14.68 4.94 13.50
C GLY A 193 14.99 4.32 12.13
N PHE A 194 16.18 4.60 11.61
CA PHE A 194 16.63 4.08 10.32
C PHE A 194 16.75 2.55 10.30
N ASP A 195 17.08 1.94 11.44
CA ASP A 195 17.23 0.48 11.59
C ASP A 195 15.89 -0.27 11.68
N SER A 196 14.75 0.42 11.63
CA SER A 196 13.43 -0.21 11.81
C SER A 196 13.11 -1.19 10.68
N ARG A 197 12.83 -2.46 10.99
CA ARG A 197 12.52 -3.51 10.01
C ARG A 197 11.29 -4.32 10.38
N VAL A 198 10.53 -4.71 9.35
CA VAL A 198 9.48 -5.72 9.51
C VAL A 198 10.15 -7.04 9.88
N SER A 199 9.64 -7.70 10.90
CA SER A 199 10.24 -8.92 11.43
C SER A 199 9.14 -9.85 11.93
N PRO A 200 9.20 -11.16 11.62
CA PRO A 200 8.30 -12.11 12.24
C PRO A 200 8.80 -12.46 13.65
N GLY A 201 7.88 -12.46 14.63
CA GLY A 201 8.16 -12.83 16.03
C GLY A 201 9.39 -12.14 16.63
N GLN A 202 10.33 -12.94 17.15
CA GLN A 202 11.60 -12.50 17.75
C GLN A 202 12.76 -12.47 16.72
N SER A 203 12.49 -12.00 15.50
CA SER A 203 13.48 -11.99 14.41
C SER A 203 13.92 -13.37 13.95
N GLU A 204 12.94 -14.27 13.84
CA GLU A 204 13.08 -15.62 13.28
C GLU A 204 12.82 -15.62 11.77
N ALA A 205 12.97 -16.78 11.12
CA ALA A 205 12.50 -16.95 9.75
C ALA A 205 10.96 -17.08 9.71
N PHE A 206 10.33 -16.68 8.61
CA PHE A 206 8.87 -16.75 8.46
C PHE A 206 8.28 -18.14 8.73
N MET A 207 8.96 -19.22 8.28
CA MET A 207 8.49 -20.59 8.54
C MET A 207 8.66 -21.08 9.98
N GLU A 208 9.57 -20.47 10.73
CA GLU A 208 9.86 -20.84 12.12
C GLU A 208 8.98 -20.05 13.10
N SER A 209 8.41 -18.94 12.63
CA SER A 209 7.51 -18.07 13.39
C SER A 209 6.07 -18.60 13.48
N GLU A 210 5.23 -17.88 14.22
CA GLU A 210 3.77 -18.08 14.32
C GLU A 210 2.99 -17.79 13.01
N CYS A 211 3.67 -17.54 11.89
CA CYS A 211 3.05 -17.27 10.61
C CYS A 211 2.31 -18.49 10.06
N VAL A 212 1.00 -18.36 9.85
CA VAL A 212 0.15 -19.42 9.26
C VAL A 212 0.09 -19.39 7.73
N SER A 213 0.91 -18.56 7.08
CA SER A 213 0.96 -18.42 5.61
C SER A 213 -0.38 -18.05 4.96
N CYS A 214 -1.17 -17.17 5.60
CA CYS A 214 -2.48 -16.76 5.08
C CYS A 214 -2.43 -15.81 3.87
N GLY A 215 -1.29 -15.18 3.59
CA GLY A 215 -1.12 -14.29 2.43
C GLY A 215 -1.56 -12.83 2.63
N ALA A 216 -2.27 -12.49 3.72
CA ALA A 216 -2.79 -11.13 3.94
C ALA A 216 -1.69 -10.05 3.92
N CYS A 217 -0.49 -10.34 4.43
CA CYS A 217 0.65 -9.41 4.41
C CYS A 217 1.28 -9.24 3.01
N VAL A 218 1.18 -10.26 2.16
CA VAL A 218 1.65 -10.26 0.76
C VAL A 218 0.70 -9.39 -0.07
N ASP A 219 -0.61 -9.60 0.07
CA ASP A 219 -1.64 -8.83 -0.63
C ASP A 219 -1.62 -7.34 -0.22
N ALA A 220 -1.35 -7.06 1.05
CA ALA A 220 -1.27 -5.70 1.56
C ALA A 220 0.06 -5.00 1.24
N CYS A 221 1.05 -5.63 0.60
CA CYS A 221 2.36 -5.03 0.38
C CYS A 221 2.33 -4.03 -0.79
N PRO A 222 2.63 -2.73 -0.60
CA PRO A 222 2.65 -1.74 -1.70
C PRO A 222 3.88 -1.84 -2.62
N THR A 223 4.84 -2.69 -2.26
CA THR A 223 6.08 -2.92 -3.00
C THR A 223 6.32 -4.42 -3.14
N ALA A 224 7.37 -4.83 -3.84
CA ALA A 224 7.76 -6.23 -3.96
C ALA A 224 8.52 -6.77 -2.73
N THR A 225 8.28 -6.23 -1.52
CA THR A 225 8.94 -6.70 -0.30
C THR A 225 8.45 -8.08 0.09
N LEU A 226 7.13 -8.26 0.14
CA LEU A 226 6.49 -9.55 0.37
C LEU A 226 5.83 -9.93 -0.95
N GLN A 227 6.28 -11.03 -1.57
CA GLN A 227 5.86 -11.40 -2.90
C GLN A 227 5.71 -12.90 -3.04
N GLU A 228 4.61 -13.35 -3.63
CA GLU A 228 4.42 -14.75 -3.99
C GLU A 228 5.54 -15.27 -4.91
N LYS A 229 6.06 -16.46 -4.62
CA LYS A 229 7.10 -17.11 -5.42
C LYS A 229 6.61 -17.45 -6.84
N SER A 230 5.33 -17.74 -7.00
CA SER A 230 4.67 -17.96 -8.31
C SER A 230 4.84 -16.74 -9.24
N VAL A 231 4.61 -15.53 -8.72
CA VAL A 231 4.74 -14.27 -9.48
C VAL A 231 6.19 -13.99 -9.85
N ILE A 232 7.12 -14.25 -8.93
CA ILE A 232 8.56 -14.10 -9.17
C ILE A 232 9.02 -15.04 -10.30
N GLN A 233 8.62 -16.31 -10.25
CA GLN A 233 9.04 -17.32 -11.24
C GLN A 233 8.49 -17.04 -12.64
N CYS A 234 7.26 -16.54 -12.73
CA CYS A 234 6.62 -16.29 -14.02
C CYS A 234 6.89 -14.90 -14.60
N ASN A 235 7.55 -13.99 -13.86
CA ASN A 235 7.81 -12.61 -14.27
C ASN A 235 6.54 -11.89 -14.79
N LEU A 236 5.41 -12.11 -14.12
CA LEU A 236 4.08 -11.67 -14.56
C LEU A 236 3.81 -10.23 -14.08
N ALA A 237 4.02 -9.25 -14.96
CA ALA A 237 3.60 -7.86 -14.76
C ALA A 237 2.10 -7.62 -15.02
N ARG A 238 1.40 -8.54 -15.71
CA ARG A 238 0.00 -8.34 -16.11
C ARG A 238 -0.83 -9.59 -15.87
N VAL A 239 -1.84 -9.41 -15.04
CA VAL A 239 -2.90 -10.37 -14.77
C VAL A 239 -4.00 -10.23 -15.83
N LEU A 240 -4.35 -11.32 -16.51
CA LEU A 240 -5.68 -11.46 -17.08
C LEU A 240 -6.56 -12.08 -15.97
N ALA A 241 -7.57 -11.36 -15.49
CA ALA A 241 -8.53 -11.94 -14.57
C ALA A 241 -9.46 -12.90 -15.34
N LEU A 242 -9.18 -14.20 -15.28
CA LEU A 242 -10.11 -15.25 -15.71
C LEU A 242 -10.86 -15.74 -14.46
N PHE A 243 -12.18 -15.48 -14.41
CA PHE A 243 -13.06 -16.00 -13.36
C PHE A 243 -12.95 -17.53 -13.29
N CYS A 244 -12.45 -18.06 -12.16
CA CYS A 244 -12.51 -19.48 -11.88
C CYS A 244 -13.95 -19.89 -11.57
N ALA A 245 -14.46 -20.93 -12.25
CA ALA A 245 -15.75 -21.51 -11.97
C ALA A 245 -15.73 -22.15 -10.58
N ALA A 246 -16.45 -21.50 -9.66
CA ALA A 246 -16.88 -21.94 -8.33
C ALA A 246 -16.53 -23.39 -7.91
N PHE A 247 -15.61 -23.53 -6.93
CA PHE A 247 -15.75 -24.57 -5.91
C PHE A 247 -16.50 -23.95 -4.73
N VAL A 248 -17.82 -24.15 -4.71
CA VAL A 248 -18.69 -23.84 -3.57
C VAL A 248 -18.33 -24.82 -2.44
N THR A 249 -17.46 -24.40 -1.53
CA THR A 249 -17.58 -24.82 -0.12
C THR A 249 -17.94 -23.57 0.67
N ALA A 250 -19.03 -23.67 1.40
CA ALA A 250 -19.71 -22.54 2.02
C ALA A 250 -18.80 -21.82 3.03
N SER A 251 -18.29 -20.62 2.68
CA SER A 251 -18.13 -19.45 3.57
C SER A 251 -17.23 -18.34 3.00
N SER A 252 -16.45 -18.54 1.93
CA SER A 252 -15.53 -17.49 1.41
C SER A 252 -15.58 -17.38 -0.13
N ARG A 253 -15.87 -16.19 -0.66
CA ARG A 253 -15.68 -15.90 -2.09
C ARG A 253 -14.19 -15.60 -2.33
N ARG A 254 -13.44 -16.57 -2.84
CA ARG A 254 -12.03 -16.37 -3.23
C ARG A 254 -11.94 -15.93 -4.68
N LEU A 255 -11.27 -14.81 -4.93
CA LEU A 255 -10.87 -14.43 -6.29
C LEU A 255 -9.64 -15.27 -6.66
N VAL A 256 -9.69 -16.01 -7.77
CA VAL A 256 -8.51 -16.71 -8.28
C VAL A 256 -8.00 -15.95 -9.48
N THR A 257 -6.73 -15.58 -9.43
CA THR A 257 -6.06 -14.88 -10.52
C THR A 257 -5.36 -15.89 -11.41
N ILE A 258 -5.86 -16.06 -12.64
CA ILE A 258 -5.32 -17.02 -13.62
C ILE A 258 -4.70 -16.25 -14.78
N SER A 259 -3.37 -16.17 -14.83
CA SER A 259 -2.67 -15.58 -15.97
C SER A 259 -2.46 -16.62 -17.07
N ALA A 260 -3.04 -16.36 -18.25
CA ALA A 260 -2.84 -17.14 -19.46
C ALA A 260 -1.99 -16.34 -20.46
N LEU A 261 -0.97 -16.99 -21.04
CA LEU A 261 -0.20 -16.48 -22.17
C LEU A 261 -0.40 -17.45 -23.34
N ASN A 262 -0.89 -16.99 -24.50
CA ASN A 262 -1.17 -17.81 -25.69
C ASN A 262 -2.01 -19.08 -25.41
N ASP A 263 -3.20 -18.92 -24.81
CA ASP A 263 -4.18 -20.00 -24.58
C ASP A 263 -3.67 -21.21 -23.76
N LYS A 264 -2.52 -21.08 -23.11
CA LYS A 264 -2.01 -22.04 -22.13
C LYS A 264 -2.12 -21.44 -20.73
N LEU A 265 -2.75 -22.19 -19.82
CA LEU A 265 -2.73 -21.89 -18.39
C LEU A 265 -1.27 -22.01 -17.91
N PHE A 266 -0.66 -20.89 -17.50
CA PHE A 266 0.73 -20.90 -17.03
C PHE A 266 0.83 -20.85 -15.51
N CYS A 267 -0.14 -20.27 -14.81
CA CYS A 267 -0.15 -20.22 -13.35
C CYS A 267 -1.54 -19.91 -12.79
N ALA A 268 -1.89 -20.52 -11.66
CA ALA A 268 -3.02 -20.11 -10.82
C ALA A 268 -2.45 -19.50 -9.53
N ALA A 269 -2.62 -18.20 -9.34
CA ALA A 269 -2.35 -17.55 -8.06
C ALA A 269 -3.66 -17.52 -7.25
N PHE A 270 -3.61 -18.06 -6.05
CA PHE A 270 -4.75 -18.05 -5.13
C PHE A 270 -4.70 -16.75 -4.33
N VAL A 271 -5.56 -15.79 -4.66
CA VAL A 271 -5.79 -14.64 -3.77
C VAL A 271 -6.69 -15.15 -2.64
N ILE A 272 -6.15 -15.18 -1.42
CA ILE A 272 -6.87 -15.62 -0.23
C ILE A 272 -7.57 -14.38 0.33
N VAL A 273 -8.84 -14.18 -0.05
CA VAL A 273 -9.75 -13.22 0.62
C VAL A 273 -10.47 -13.92 1.76
#